data_AF-A0A6N7YQL6-F1
#
_entry.id   AF-A0A6N7YQL6-F1
#
_cell.length_a   1.000
_cell.length_b   1.000
_cell.length_c   1.000
_cell.angle_alpha   90.00
_cell.angle_beta   90.00
_cell.angle_gamma   90.00
#
_symmetry.space_group_name_H-M   'P 1'
#
loop_
_entity.id
_entity.type
_entity.pdbx_description
1 polymer ?
#
loop_
_entity_poly.entity_id
_entity_poly.type
_entity_poly.pdbx_seq_one_letter_code
_entity_poly.pdbx_strand_id
1 'polypeptide(L)'
;MDQQHDPHDGAEELLRRALIDPDTSAALALRVDGLSLAEALTVIFHGRLDLGTVQTYVAPGGFGAGAAVAPSALLRVPCDLDLADAPDAEGAHDLYAEQARALRDALLAADTVLALWKDALEALADAPVGVDRSIELGVRLPAHRLMPVALVAPEQRLTVVPVCGARTLAEGRPPLGIACAQQDVAHVYPLPDDPERCLEDFRERAADHARRLADQLEHQEQSVRRFLEISGVDDLPEAC
;
A
#
# COMPACT_ATOMS: atom_id res chain seq x y z
N MET A 1 -15.78 29.30 -13.96
CA MET A 1 -14.91 28.14 -14.25
C MET A 1 -14.45 27.64 -12.91
N ASP A 2 -15.17 26.69 -12.34
CA ASP A 2 -14.85 26.09 -11.05
C ASP A 2 -13.71 25.10 -11.27
N GLN A 3 -12.51 25.46 -10.81
CA GLN A 3 -11.41 24.51 -10.67
C GLN A 3 -11.71 23.68 -9.42
N GLN A 4 -12.19 22.45 -9.61
CA GLN A 4 -12.10 21.42 -8.58
C GLN A 4 -10.62 21.16 -8.33
N HIS A 5 -10.09 21.80 -7.28
CA HIS A 5 -8.79 21.49 -6.73
C HIS A 5 -8.91 20.12 -6.06
N ASP A 6 -8.24 19.12 -6.62
CA ASP A 6 -8.21 17.78 -6.04
C ASP A 6 -7.50 17.88 -4.68
N PRO A 7 -8.16 17.59 -3.54
CA PRO A 7 -7.54 17.69 -2.22
C PRO A 7 -6.29 16.81 -2.06
N HIS A 8 -6.11 15.82 -2.93
CA HIS A 8 -4.92 14.96 -2.95
C HIS A 8 -3.65 15.69 -3.43
N ASP A 9 -3.78 16.60 -4.39
CA ASP A 9 -2.67 17.34 -5.02
C ASP A 9 -2.13 18.44 -4.09
N GLY A 10 -3.03 19.07 -3.32
CA GLY A 10 -2.67 20.02 -2.27
C GLY A 10 -1.91 19.36 -1.11
N ALA A 11 -2.28 18.14 -0.72
CA ALA A 11 -1.56 17.39 0.32
C ALA A 11 -0.15 16.97 -0.13
N GLU A 12 0.01 16.61 -1.40
CA GLU A 12 1.30 16.26 -1.98
C GLU A 12 2.21 17.48 -2.16
N GLU A 13 1.67 18.62 -2.58
CA GLU A 13 2.44 19.87 -2.68
C GLU A 13 2.81 20.45 -1.31
N LEU A 14 1.94 20.31 -0.31
CA LEU A 14 2.26 20.62 1.10
C LEU A 14 3.31 19.66 1.68
N LEU A 15 3.30 18.39 1.27
CA LEU A 15 4.34 17.43 1.64
C LEU A 15 5.68 17.77 0.96
N ARG A 16 5.65 18.14 -0.33
CA ARG A 16 6.82 18.53 -1.13
C ARG A 16 7.47 19.82 -0.61
N ARG A 17 6.69 20.85 -0.27
CA ARG A 17 7.21 22.08 0.37
C ARG A 17 7.72 21.83 1.79
N ALA A 18 7.14 20.90 2.52
CA ALA A 18 7.50 20.64 3.90
C ALA A 18 8.73 19.76 4.10
N LEU A 19 9.09 18.94 3.11
CA LEU A 19 10.37 18.22 3.09
C LEU A 19 11.57 19.17 2.87
N ILE A 20 11.31 20.46 2.64
CA ILE A 20 12.30 21.47 2.21
C ILE A 20 12.56 22.54 3.29
N ASP A 21 11.73 22.67 4.34
CA ASP A 21 11.89 23.71 5.38
C ASP A 21 12.58 23.17 6.65
N PRO A 22 13.91 23.32 6.78
CA PRO A 22 14.67 22.79 7.92
C PRO A 22 14.41 23.53 9.24
N ASP A 23 13.76 24.71 9.24
CA ASP A 23 13.56 25.50 10.45
C ASP A 23 12.30 25.07 11.22
N THR A 24 11.41 24.31 10.59
CA THR A 24 10.11 23.89 11.14
C THR A 24 9.87 22.38 11.12
N SER A 25 10.87 21.61 10.66
CA SER A 25 10.80 20.17 10.51
C SER A 25 12.05 19.46 11.02
N ALA A 26 11.88 18.22 11.46
CA ALA A 26 12.97 17.33 11.83
C ALA A 26 12.71 15.92 11.29
N ALA A 27 13.75 15.26 10.80
CA ALA A 27 13.66 13.90 10.26
C ALA A 27 14.68 12.97 10.89
N LEU A 28 14.23 11.79 11.30
CA LEU A 28 15.08 10.68 11.74
C LEU A 28 14.90 9.50 10.81
N ALA A 29 16.01 8.92 10.35
CA ALA A 29 16.02 7.77 9.46
C ALA A 29 16.58 6.54 10.17
N LEU A 30 15.86 5.43 10.09
CA LEU A 30 16.27 4.11 10.54
C LEU A 30 16.38 3.18 9.32
N ARG A 31 17.57 2.64 9.10
CA ARG A 31 17.77 1.57 8.12
C ARG A 31 17.32 0.22 8.69
N VAL A 32 16.60 -0.54 7.88
CA VAL A 32 16.22 -1.93 8.11
C VAL A 32 16.89 -2.78 7.03
N ASP A 33 17.68 -3.77 7.44
CA ASP A 33 18.38 -4.69 6.55
C ASP A 33 18.03 -6.15 6.88
N GLY A 34 18.65 -7.10 6.18
CA GLY A 34 18.39 -8.53 6.37
C GLY A 34 17.02 -8.97 5.85
N LEU A 35 16.43 -8.18 4.94
CA LEU A 35 15.16 -8.47 4.30
C LEU A 35 15.37 -9.46 3.15
N SER A 36 14.46 -10.43 3.04
CA SER A 36 14.44 -11.49 2.04
C SER A 36 14.06 -10.98 0.64
N LEU A 37 13.09 -10.06 0.54
CA LEU A 37 12.65 -9.51 -0.76
C LEU A 37 13.12 -8.07 -1.00
N ALA A 38 13.05 -7.22 0.02
CA ALA A 38 13.34 -5.80 -0.13
C ALA A 38 14.84 -5.46 -0.19
N GLU A 39 15.73 -6.38 0.19
CA GLU A 39 17.16 -6.16 0.52
C GLU A 39 17.41 -5.19 1.68
N ALA A 40 16.90 -3.95 1.56
CA ALA A 40 16.90 -2.94 2.61
C ALA A 40 15.70 -2.00 2.47
N LEU A 41 15.22 -1.50 3.61
CA LEU A 41 14.23 -0.44 3.71
C LEU A 41 14.73 0.68 4.62
N THR A 42 14.19 1.88 4.44
CA THR A 42 14.44 3.00 5.34
C THR A 42 13.12 3.48 5.93
N VAL A 43 13.01 3.45 7.25
CA VAL A 43 11.94 4.10 8.00
C VAL A 43 12.34 5.54 8.25
N ILE A 44 11.43 6.49 7.98
CA ILE A 44 11.65 7.91 8.20
C ILE A 44 10.54 8.44 9.10
N PHE A 45 10.92 8.96 10.26
CA PHE A 45 10.05 9.71 11.16
C PHE A 45 10.23 11.19 10.87
N HIS A 46 9.16 11.86 10.47
CA HIS A 46 9.18 13.25 10.06
C HIS A 46 8.26 14.09 10.96
N GLY A 47 8.87 14.81 11.89
CA GLY A 47 8.20 15.72 12.80
C GLY A 47 7.98 17.08 12.15
N ARG A 48 6.76 17.60 12.26
CA ARG A 48 6.38 18.90 11.71
C ARG A 48 5.59 19.72 12.72
N LEU A 49 6.05 20.95 12.98
CA LEU A 49 5.38 21.86 13.91
C LEU A 49 3.98 22.28 13.42
N ASP A 50 3.82 22.46 12.12
CA ASP A 50 2.56 22.92 11.52
C ASP A 50 1.49 21.83 11.43
N LEU A 51 1.90 20.56 11.34
CA LEU A 51 0.99 19.41 11.38
C LEU A 51 0.68 18.92 12.79
N GLY A 52 1.52 19.26 13.78
CA GLY A 52 1.35 18.82 15.17
C GLY A 52 1.49 17.30 15.37
N THR A 53 2.15 16.60 14.43
CA THR A 53 2.37 15.14 14.49
C THR A 53 3.74 14.77 13.92
N VAL A 54 4.24 13.59 14.28
CA VAL A 54 5.42 12.96 13.69
C VAL A 54 4.96 11.85 12.75
N GLN A 55 5.01 12.12 11.46
CA GLN A 55 4.55 11.20 10.42
C GLN A 55 5.61 10.15 10.11
N THR A 56 5.17 8.91 9.90
CA THR A 56 6.06 7.80 9.54
C THR A 56 5.93 7.42 8.08
N TYR A 57 7.10 7.28 7.43
CA TYR A 57 7.25 6.86 6.05
C TYR A 57 8.19 5.67 5.94
N VAL A 58 8.02 4.86 4.89
CA VAL A 58 8.93 3.79 4.52
C VAL A 58 9.36 3.99 3.06
N ALA A 59 10.67 3.96 2.82
CA ALA A 59 11.26 4.06 1.49
C ALA A 59 12.04 2.79 1.13
N PRO A 60 12.05 2.39 -0.15
CA PRO A 60 12.90 1.28 -0.60
C PRO A 60 14.39 1.65 -0.53
N GLY A 61 15.24 0.70 -0.17
CA GLY A 61 16.69 0.91 -0.05
C GLY A 61 17.15 1.34 1.34
N GLY A 62 18.47 1.46 1.51
CA GLY A 62 19.11 1.76 2.79
C GLY A 62 19.72 3.15 2.85
N PHE A 63 18.88 4.18 2.78
CA PHE A 63 19.30 5.57 2.88
C PHE A 63 19.94 5.87 4.25
N GLY A 64 21.06 6.58 4.23
CA GLY A 64 21.74 7.04 5.44
C GLY A 64 21.18 8.37 5.96
N ALA A 65 21.59 8.77 7.16
CA ALA A 65 21.25 10.07 7.72
C ALA A 65 21.64 11.21 6.76
N GLY A 66 20.72 12.14 6.50
CA GLY A 66 20.94 13.29 5.61
C GLY A 66 20.84 12.99 4.10
N ALA A 67 20.52 11.75 3.70
CA ALA A 67 20.24 11.45 2.31
C ALA A 67 18.92 12.10 1.86
N ALA A 68 18.94 12.75 0.69
CA ALA A 68 17.72 13.26 0.09
C ALA A 68 16.88 12.10 -0.48
N VAL A 69 15.63 11.99 -0.04
CA VAL A 69 14.66 11.02 -0.56
C VAL A 69 13.57 11.77 -1.29
N ALA A 70 13.31 11.39 -2.53
CA ALA A 70 12.23 12.01 -3.31
C ALA A 70 10.86 11.70 -2.67
N PRO A 71 9.91 12.65 -2.68
CA PRO A 71 8.56 12.40 -2.16
C PRO A 71 7.89 11.18 -2.80
N SER A 72 8.12 10.96 -4.09
CA SER A 72 7.62 9.81 -4.86
C SER A 72 8.23 8.46 -4.45
N ALA A 73 9.21 8.46 -3.53
CA ALA A 73 9.81 7.26 -2.96
C ALA A 73 9.37 7.03 -1.49
N LEU A 74 8.44 7.83 -0.97
CA LEU A 74 7.96 7.74 0.42
C LEU A 74 6.58 7.08 0.49
N LEU A 75 6.53 5.86 1.00
CA LEU A 75 5.26 5.23 1.36
C LEU A 75 4.82 5.71 2.75
N ARG A 76 3.68 6.39 2.83
CA ARG A 76 3.06 6.76 4.12
C ARG A 76 2.52 5.52 4.83
N VAL A 77 2.99 5.25 6.04
CA VAL A 77 2.50 4.13 6.88
C VAL A 77 1.69 4.70 8.04
N PRO A 78 0.47 4.19 8.35
CA PRO A 78 -0.46 4.81 9.28
C PRO A 78 -0.08 4.60 10.77
N CYS A 79 1.18 4.82 11.13
CA CYS A 79 1.71 4.63 12.48
C CYS A 79 2.56 5.85 12.85
N ASP A 80 1.92 6.91 13.33
CA ASP A 80 2.61 8.13 13.72
C ASP A 80 3.31 7.95 15.06
N LEU A 81 4.49 8.56 15.19
CA LEU A 81 5.24 8.51 16.44
C LEU A 81 4.60 9.49 17.42
N ASP A 82 4.12 8.95 18.53
CA ASP A 82 3.58 9.74 19.64
C ASP A 82 4.59 9.75 20.79
N LEU A 83 5.02 10.96 21.15
CA LEU A 83 5.97 11.21 22.25
C LEU A 83 5.33 12.03 23.36
N ALA A 84 4.01 12.28 23.31
CA ALA A 84 3.33 13.20 24.22
C ALA A 84 3.39 12.75 25.69
N ASP A 85 3.44 11.44 25.93
CA ASP A 85 3.53 10.85 27.26
C ASP A 85 4.95 10.80 27.83
N ALA A 86 5.96 11.28 27.09
CA ALA A 86 7.33 11.35 27.58
C ALA A 86 7.46 12.38 28.71
N PRO A 87 7.98 11.99 29.90
CA PRO A 87 8.16 12.93 31.01
C PRO A 87 9.28 13.94 30.74
N ASP A 88 10.25 13.58 29.92
CA ASP A 88 11.43 14.36 29.57
C ASP A 88 12.05 13.88 28.24
N ALA A 89 13.20 14.45 27.88
CA ALA A 89 13.92 14.10 26.65
C ALA A 89 14.46 12.66 26.65
N GLU A 90 14.78 12.09 27.81
CA GLU A 90 15.24 10.70 27.91
C GLU A 90 14.08 9.74 27.67
N GLY A 91 12.93 9.99 28.31
CA GLY A 91 11.69 9.25 28.06
C GLY A 91 11.20 9.36 26.62
N ALA A 92 11.39 10.50 25.96
CA ALA A 92 11.08 10.65 24.54
C ALA A 92 11.98 9.78 23.65
N HIS A 93 13.27 9.66 23.99
CA HIS A 93 14.18 8.74 23.30
C HIS A 93 13.79 7.28 23.51
N ASP A 94 13.35 6.90 24.72
CA ASP A 94 12.90 5.54 25.02
C ASP A 94 11.65 5.16 24.21
N LEU A 95 10.63 6.03 24.18
CA LEU A 95 9.42 5.82 23.36
C LEU A 95 9.74 5.73 21.87
N TYR A 96 10.62 6.60 21.37
CA TYR A 96 11.13 6.52 20.01
C TYR A 96 11.81 5.17 19.73
N ALA A 97 12.71 4.74 20.62
CA ALA A 97 13.47 3.50 20.44
C ALA A 97 12.56 2.27 20.47
N GLU A 98 11.51 2.28 21.30
CA GLU A 98 10.49 1.23 21.35
C GLU A 98 9.71 1.15 20.04
N GLN A 99 9.16 2.28 19.57
CA GLN A 99 8.39 2.33 18.33
C GLN A 99 9.24 1.97 17.10
N ALA A 100 10.50 2.43 17.06
CA ALA A 100 11.45 2.11 16.01
C ALA A 100 11.76 0.61 15.96
N ARG A 101 11.92 -0.04 17.13
CA ARG A 101 12.11 -1.49 17.24
C ARG A 101 10.88 -2.25 16.74
N ALA A 102 9.70 -1.87 17.21
CA ALA A 102 8.44 -2.48 16.82
C ALA A 102 8.22 -2.43 15.31
N LEU A 103 8.47 -1.28 14.68
CA LEU A 103 8.31 -1.12 13.24
C LEU A 103 9.32 -1.93 12.44
N ARG A 104 10.60 -1.96 12.87
CA ARG A 104 11.62 -2.82 12.26
C ARG A 104 11.20 -4.28 12.30
N ASP A 105 10.76 -4.77 13.46
CA ASP A 105 10.38 -6.16 13.64
C ASP A 105 9.13 -6.51 12.80
N ALA A 106 8.16 -5.58 12.68
CA ALA A 106 7.01 -5.72 11.81
C ALA A 106 7.39 -5.79 10.32
N LEU A 107 8.34 -4.96 9.86
CA LEU A 107 8.84 -4.96 8.49
C LEU A 107 9.57 -6.27 8.15
N LEU A 108 10.43 -6.74 9.06
CA LEU A 108 11.12 -8.03 8.91
C LEU A 108 10.13 -9.19 8.82
N ALA A 109 9.13 -9.21 9.70
CA ALA A 109 8.10 -10.24 9.69
C ALA A 109 7.27 -10.19 8.41
N ALA A 110 6.86 -9.00 7.96
CA ALA A 110 6.07 -8.82 6.75
C ALA A 110 6.84 -9.24 5.49
N ASP A 111 8.12 -8.89 5.38
CA ASP A 111 8.97 -9.28 4.26
C ASP A 111 9.22 -10.80 4.26
N THR A 112 9.41 -11.41 5.42
CA THR A 112 9.53 -12.87 5.56
C THR A 112 8.25 -13.58 5.14
N VAL A 113 7.09 -13.13 5.62
CA VAL A 113 5.81 -13.72 5.21
C VAL A 113 5.59 -13.53 3.71
N LEU A 114 5.87 -12.35 3.17
CA LEU A 114 5.74 -12.11 1.75
C LEU A 114 6.68 -13.02 0.93
N ALA A 115 7.89 -13.31 1.42
CA ALA A 115 8.78 -14.29 0.79
C ALA A 115 8.17 -15.70 0.73
N LEU A 116 7.49 -16.15 1.79
CA LEU A 116 6.77 -17.43 1.79
C LEU A 116 5.61 -17.44 0.78
N TRP A 117 4.90 -16.32 0.66
CA TRP A 117 3.83 -16.17 -0.33
C TRP A 117 4.35 -16.15 -1.77
N LYS A 118 5.60 -15.73 -1.99
CA LYS A 118 6.21 -15.76 -3.33
C LYS A 118 6.27 -17.18 -3.87
N ASP A 119 6.75 -18.11 -3.06
CA ASP A 119 6.90 -19.51 -3.48
C ASP A 119 5.55 -20.14 -3.81
N ALA A 120 4.54 -19.91 -2.97
CA ALA A 120 3.17 -20.38 -3.22
C ALA A 120 2.56 -19.73 -4.48
N LEU A 121 2.80 -18.44 -4.69
CA LEU A 121 2.29 -17.74 -5.86
C LEU A 121 2.98 -18.21 -7.15
N GLU A 122 4.29 -18.47 -7.13
CA GLU A 122 5.02 -19.04 -8.28
C GLU A 122 4.50 -20.42 -8.64
N ALA A 123 4.25 -21.27 -7.64
CA ALA A 123 3.67 -22.59 -7.85
C ALA A 123 2.27 -22.52 -8.48
N LEU A 124 1.42 -21.60 -8.00
CA LEU A 124 0.06 -21.42 -8.53
C LEU A 124 0.04 -20.77 -9.92
N ALA A 125 0.95 -19.84 -10.17
CA ALA A 125 1.07 -19.12 -11.42
C ALA A 125 1.71 -19.96 -12.53
N ASP A 126 2.43 -21.03 -12.16
CA ASP A 126 3.32 -21.81 -13.05
C ASP A 126 4.27 -20.89 -13.84
N ALA A 127 4.70 -19.80 -13.20
CA ALA A 127 5.47 -18.73 -13.80
C ALA A 127 6.25 -17.93 -12.74
N PRO A 128 7.36 -17.27 -13.12
CA PRO A 128 8.10 -16.40 -12.21
C PRO A 128 7.25 -15.23 -11.71
N VAL A 129 7.34 -14.97 -10.41
CA VAL A 129 6.68 -13.82 -9.76
C VAL A 129 7.67 -12.67 -9.63
N GLY A 130 7.25 -11.48 -10.05
CA GLY A 130 8.02 -10.25 -9.90
C GLY A 130 7.92 -9.66 -8.50
N VAL A 131 8.95 -8.93 -8.08
CA VAL A 131 8.93 -8.09 -6.88
C VAL A 131 8.86 -6.63 -7.30
N ASP A 132 7.70 -6.02 -7.11
CA ASP A 132 7.47 -4.59 -7.36
C ASP A 132 7.82 -3.79 -6.10
N ARG A 133 8.65 -2.75 -6.28
CA ARG A 133 9.11 -1.86 -5.21
C ARG A 133 8.57 -0.43 -5.33
N SER A 134 7.55 -0.24 -6.16
CA SER A 134 6.91 1.04 -6.41
C SER A 134 6.04 1.47 -5.23
N ILE A 135 5.95 2.79 -5.00
CA ILE A 135 5.06 3.37 -3.98
C ILE A 135 3.60 3.24 -4.42
N GLU A 136 3.33 3.53 -5.68
CA GLU A 136 2.03 3.38 -6.31
C GLU A 136 1.87 1.96 -6.87
N LEU A 137 0.67 1.42 -6.73
CA LEU A 137 0.28 0.13 -7.32
C LEU A 137 -0.82 0.36 -8.35
N GLY A 138 -0.83 -0.46 -9.41
CA GLY A 138 -1.92 -0.48 -10.39
C GLY A 138 -3.24 -1.06 -9.89
N VAL A 139 -3.35 -1.37 -8.58
CA VAL A 139 -4.53 -1.96 -7.95
C VAL A 139 -4.89 -1.20 -6.68
N ARG A 140 -6.19 -1.17 -6.35
CA ARG A 140 -6.68 -0.59 -5.10
C ARG A 140 -6.64 -1.64 -4.00
N LEU A 141 -6.05 -1.27 -2.86
CA LEU A 141 -6.01 -2.12 -1.67
C LEU A 141 -7.07 -1.68 -0.66
N PRO A 142 -7.66 -2.63 0.08
CA PRO A 142 -8.67 -2.32 1.11
C PRO A 142 -8.05 -1.80 2.42
N ALA A 143 -6.72 -1.79 2.54
CA ALA A 143 -5.98 -1.38 3.72
C ALA A 143 -4.62 -0.76 3.33
N HIS A 144 -4.01 -0.04 4.28
CA HIS A 144 -2.71 0.60 4.07
C HIS A 144 -1.59 -0.44 3.93
N ARG A 145 -0.67 -0.17 3.01
CA ARG A 145 0.54 -0.97 2.85
C ARG A 145 1.48 -0.74 4.03
N LEU A 146 2.14 -1.81 4.44
CA LEU A 146 3.18 -1.72 5.46
C LEU A 146 4.55 -1.34 4.88
N MET A 147 4.84 -1.80 3.67
CA MET A 147 6.12 -1.57 3.01
C MET A 147 5.95 -1.39 1.50
N PRO A 148 6.89 -0.70 0.82
CA PRO A 148 6.87 -0.48 -0.61
C PRO A 148 7.39 -1.73 -1.34
N VAL A 149 6.87 -2.91 -1.01
CA VAL A 149 7.18 -4.18 -1.66
C VAL A 149 5.88 -4.93 -1.90
N ALA A 150 5.73 -5.43 -3.12
CA ALA A 150 4.59 -6.22 -3.56
C ALA A 150 5.10 -7.37 -4.44
N LEU A 151 4.42 -8.51 -4.37
CA LEU A 151 4.58 -9.57 -5.36
C LEU A 151 3.60 -9.35 -6.50
N VAL A 152 4.05 -9.57 -7.73
CA VAL A 152 3.24 -9.40 -8.93
C VAL A 152 3.37 -10.63 -9.80
N ALA A 153 2.24 -11.31 -10.03
CA ALA A 153 2.08 -12.36 -11.01
C ALA A 153 1.36 -11.77 -12.24
N PRO A 154 2.10 -11.28 -13.26
CA PRO A 154 1.53 -10.48 -14.33
C PRO A 154 0.54 -11.26 -15.20
N GLU A 155 0.81 -12.54 -15.46
CA GLU A 155 -0.05 -13.41 -16.28
C GLU A 155 -1.42 -13.61 -15.62
N GLN A 156 -1.46 -13.68 -14.29
CA GLN A 156 -2.68 -13.77 -13.50
C GLN A 156 -3.19 -12.39 -13.06
N ARG A 157 -2.53 -11.29 -13.46
CA ARG A 157 -2.80 -9.90 -13.05
C ARG A 157 -2.95 -9.72 -11.53
N LEU A 158 -2.29 -10.57 -10.77
CA LEU A 158 -2.46 -10.68 -9.32
C LEU A 158 -1.32 -9.95 -8.61
N THR A 159 -1.69 -9.11 -7.65
CA THR A 159 -0.76 -8.40 -6.77
C THR A 159 -0.99 -8.86 -5.32
N VAL A 160 0.09 -9.22 -4.64
CA VAL A 160 0.07 -9.67 -3.24
C VAL A 160 0.94 -8.75 -2.39
N VAL A 161 0.38 -8.20 -1.31
CA VAL A 161 1.02 -7.13 -0.54
C VAL A 161 0.74 -7.27 0.95
N PRO A 162 1.73 -7.11 1.85
CA PRO A 162 1.46 -7.02 3.27
C PRO A 162 0.78 -5.69 3.60
N VAL A 163 -0.32 -5.79 4.34
CA VAL A 163 -1.11 -4.64 4.77
C VAL A 163 -1.14 -4.52 6.29
N CYS A 164 -1.34 -3.30 6.77
CA CYS A 164 -1.34 -2.97 8.18
C CYS A 164 -2.54 -2.11 8.55
N GLY A 165 -2.94 -2.20 9.83
CA GLY A 165 -3.82 -1.23 10.46
C GLY A 165 -3.01 -0.26 11.31
N ALA A 166 -3.56 0.93 11.54
CA ALA A 166 -2.90 1.94 12.38
C ALA A 166 -2.63 1.43 13.81
N ARG A 167 -3.63 0.77 14.39
CA ARG A 167 -3.59 0.27 15.75
C ARG A 167 -2.59 -0.86 15.97
N THR A 168 -2.41 -1.75 14.98
CA THR A 168 -1.52 -2.91 15.14
C THR A 168 -0.06 -2.48 15.21
N LEU A 169 0.34 -1.48 14.44
CA LEU A 169 1.74 -1.02 14.42
C LEU A 169 2.12 -0.18 15.64
N ALA A 170 1.21 0.67 16.12
CA ALA A 170 1.42 1.47 17.32
C ALA A 170 1.53 0.58 18.58
N GLU A 171 0.82 -0.55 18.62
CA GLU A 171 0.89 -1.53 19.72
C GLU A 171 2.05 -2.56 19.52
N GLY A 172 2.89 -2.41 18.50
CA GLY A 172 3.96 -3.37 18.16
C GLY A 172 3.48 -4.77 17.80
N ARG A 173 2.23 -4.89 17.35
CA ARG A 173 1.58 -6.14 16.97
C ARG A 173 1.87 -6.47 15.50
N PRO A 174 1.78 -7.76 15.11
CA PRO A 174 1.99 -8.17 13.73
C PRO A 174 1.07 -7.43 12.74
N PRO A 175 1.48 -7.35 11.46
CA PRO A 175 0.67 -6.79 10.38
C PRO A 175 -0.74 -7.40 10.34
N LEU A 176 -1.69 -6.65 9.78
CA LEU A 176 -3.10 -7.07 9.69
C LEU A 176 -3.26 -8.37 8.88
N GLY A 177 -2.46 -8.51 7.82
CA GLY A 177 -2.56 -9.64 6.91
C GLY A 177 -1.85 -9.40 5.59
N ILE A 178 -2.12 -10.30 4.64
CA ILE A 178 -1.70 -10.22 3.26
C ILE A 178 -2.91 -9.90 2.40
N ALA A 179 -2.84 -8.82 1.63
CA ALA A 179 -3.84 -8.48 0.63
C ALA A 179 -3.51 -9.15 -0.71
N CYS A 180 -4.47 -9.88 -1.26
CA CYS A 180 -4.48 -10.30 -2.66
C CYS A 180 -5.39 -9.34 -3.43
N ALA A 181 -4.93 -8.84 -4.56
CA ALA A 181 -5.68 -7.87 -5.36
C ALA A 181 -5.49 -8.10 -6.87
N GLN A 182 -6.60 -7.93 -7.59
CA GLN A 182 -6.65 -7.73 -9.03
C GLN A 182 -7.39 -6.42 -9.30
N GLN A 183 -7.54 -6.06 -10.57
CA GLN A 183 -8.39 -4.95 -10.95
C GLN A 183 -9.81 -5.15 -10.37
N ASP A 184 -10.29 -4.18 -9.61
CA ASP A 184 -11.65 -4.12 -9.02
C ASP A 184 -12.03 -5.18 -7.98
N VAL A 185 -11.13 -6.09 -7.61
CA VAL A 185 -11.34 -7.09 -6.56
C VAL A 185 -10.10 -7.21 -5.67
N ALA A 186 -10.30 -7.14 -4.36
CA ALA A 186 -9.24 -7.33 -3.37
C ALA A 186 -9.78 -7.99 -2.10
N HIS A 187 -8.92 -8.76 -1.44
CA HIS A 187 -9.23 -9.41 -0.17
C HIS A 187 -8.00 -9.46 0.74
N VAL A 188 -8.21 -9.38 2.05
CA VAL A 188 -7.14 -9.47 3.06
C VAL A 188 -7.26 -10.78 3.82
N TYR A 189 -6.22 -11.59 3.74
CA TYR A 189 -6.07 -12.83 4.48
C TYR A 189 -5.23 -12.60 5.74
N PRO A 190 -5.65 -13.10 6.91
CA PRO A 190 -4.83 -13.14 8.11
C PRO A 190 -3.48 -13.84 7.89
N LEU A 191 -2.42 -13.36 8.56
CA LEU A 191 -1.06 -13.92 8.43
C LEU A 191 -0.92 -15.43 8.76
N PRO A 192 -1.68 -16.02 9.70
CA PRO A 192 -1.56 -17.46 10.00
C PRO A 192 -2.14 -18.38 8.93
N ASP A 193 -2.85 -17.83 7.93
CA ASP A 193 -3.51 -18.64 6.93
C ASP A 193 -2.51 -19.22 5.92
N ASP A 194 -2.85 -20.38 5.39
CA ASP A 194 -2.03 -21.09 4.41
C ASP A 194 -2.05 -20.36 3.04
N PRO A 195 -0.88 -19.93 2.51
CA PRO A 195 -0.82 -19.14 1.28
C PRO A 195 -1.48 -19.82 0.08
N GLU A 196 -1.27 -21.13 -0.10
CA GLU A 196 -1.83 -21.88 -1.23
C GLU A 196 -3.36 -21.83 -1.21
N ARG A 197 -3.96 -22.17 -0.08
CA ARG A 197 -5.42 -22.11 0.10
C ARG A 197 -5.98 -20.70 -0.06
N CYS A 198 -5.30 -19.68 0.44
CA CYS A 198 -5.72 -18.29 0.29
C CYS A 198 -5.71 -17.84 -1.18
N LEU A 199 -4.67 -18.22 -1.92
CA LEU A 199 -4.56 -17.86 -3.33
C LEU A 199 -5.59 -18.60 -4.21
N GLU A 200 -5.89 -19.87 -3.90
CA GLU A 200 -6.98 -20.62 -4.53
C GLU A 200 -8.34 -19.98 -4.28
N ASP A 201 -8.67 -19.68 -3.02
CA ASP A 201 -9.90 -18.96 -2.65
C ASP A 201 -9.98 -17.60 -3.34
N PHE A 202 -8.87 -16.86 -3.43
CA PHE A 202 -8.84 -15.58 -4.13
C PHE A 202 -9.14 -15.73 -5.63
N ARG A 203 -8.58 -16.76 -6.28
CA ARG A 203 -8.86 -17.04 -7.70
C ARG A 203 -10.34 -17.32 -7.94
N GLU A 204 -10.99 -18.07 -7.04
CA GLU A 204 -12.42 -18.32 -7.13
C GLU A 204 -13.23 -17.02 -6.97
N ARG A 205 -12.90 -16.19 -5.98
CA ARG A 205 -13.53 -14.88 -5.76
C ARG A 205 -13.38 -13.95 -6.97
N ALA A 206 -12.21 -13.90 -7.56
CA ALA A 206 -11.92 -13.11 -8.74
C ALA A 206 -12.71 -13.60 -9.95
N ALA A 207 -12.77 -14.92 -10.18
CA ALA A 207 -13.54 -15.50 -11.27
C ALA A 207 -15.05 -15.24 -11.10
N ASP A 208 -15.55 -15.33 -9.87
CA ASP A 208 -16.92 -14.96 -9.50
C ASP A 208 -17.22 -13.48 -9.76
N HIS A 209 -16.29 -12.59 -9.40
CA HIS A 209 -16.41 -11.16 -9.66
C HIS A 209 -16.46 -10.88 -11.17
N ALA A 210 -15.57 -11.49 -11.95
CA ALA A 210 -15.53 -11.33 -13.40
C ALA A 210 -16.82 -11.79 -14.08
N ARG A 211 -17.41 -12.91 -13.64
CA ARG A 211 -18.72 -13.38 -14.13
C ARG A 211 -19.83 -12.37 -13.85
N ARG A 212 -19.93 -11.89 -12.60
CA ARG A 212 -20.93 -10.88 -12.23
C ARG A 212 -20.77 -9.57 -13.00
N LEU A 213 -19.52 -9.15 -13.24
CA LEU A 213 -19.25 -7.95 -14.02
C LEU A 213 -19.66 -8.13 -15.49
N ALA A 214 -19.38 -9.28 -16.09
CA ALA A 214 -19.82 -9.59 -17.45
C ALA A 214 -21.35 -9.56 -17.57
N ASP A 215 -22.06 -10.18 -16.62
CA ASP A 215 -23.52 -10.14 -16.59
C ASP A 215 -24.02 -8.69 -16.46
N GLN A 216 -23.42 -7.89 -15.58
CA GLN A 216 -23.81 -6.50 -15.38
C GLN A 216 -23.59 -5.65 -16.64
N LEU A 217 -22.48 -5.85 -17.35
CA LEU A 217 -22.18 -5.15 -18.59
C LEU A 217 -23.19 -5.53 -19.68
N GLU A 218 -23.56 -6.80 -19.81
CA GLU A 218 -24.60 -7.23 -20.75
C GLU A 218 -25.95 -6.58 -20.44
N HIS A 219 -26.34 -6.51 -19.16
CA HIS A 219 -27.57 -5.82 -18.75
C HIS A 219 -27.53 -4.31 -19.04
N GLN A 220 -26.36 -3.68 -18.89
CA GLN A 220 -26.18 -2.26 -19.21
C GLN A 220 -26.27 -2.01 -20.72
N GLU A 221 -25.64 -2.85 -21.55
CA GLU A 221 -25.74 -2.77 -23.01
C GLU A 221 -27.18 -2.94 -23.49
N GLN A 222 -27.91 -3.91 -22.93
CA GLN A 222 -29.33 -4.09 -23.21
C GLN A 222 -30.16 -2.88 -22.79
N SER A 223 -29.87 -2.29 -21.62
CA SER A 223 -30.55 -1.08 -21.12
C SER A 223 -30.30 0.12 -22.04
N VAL A 224 -29.07 0.32 -22.52
CA VAL A 224 -28.72 1.37 -23.48
C VAL A 224 -29.46 1.16 -24.80
N ARG A 225 -29.49 -0.07 -25.32
CA ARG A 225 -30.24 -0.39 -26.54
C ARG A 225 -31.72 -0.04 -26.41
N ARG A 226 -32.36 -0.45 -25.30
CA ARG A 226 -33.76 -0.10 -25.01
C ARG A 226 -33.98 1.40 -24.88
N PHE A 227 -33.05 2.12 -24.27
CA PHE A 227 -33.14 3.57 -24.13
C PHE A 227 -33.06 4.29 -25.48
N LEU A 228 -32.18 3.83 -26.38
CA LEU A 228 -32.07 4.36 -27.75
C LEU A 228 -33.33 4.09 -28.57
N GLU A 229 -33.89 2.87 -28.49
CA GLU A 229 -35.17 2.50 -29.12
C GLU A 229 -36.31 3.44 -28.67
N ILE A 230 -36.41 3.73 -27.37
CA ILE A 230 -37.45 4.61 -26.81
C ILE A 230 -37.22 6.08 -27.20
N SER A 231 -35.96 6.50 -27.34
CA SER A 231 -35.61 7.88 -27.69
C SER A 231 -35.81 8.19 -29.19
N GLY A 232 -36.18 7.20 -30.00
CA GLY A 232 -36.42 7.36 -31.44
C GLY A 232 -35.15 7.63 -32.25
N VAL A 233 -33.99 7.21 -31.76
CA VAL A 233 -32.71 7.30 -32.47
C VAL A 233 -32.56 6.04 -33.32
N ASP A 234 -33.23 5.99 -34.48
CA ASP A 234 -33.21 4.82 -35.38
C ASP A 234 -31.96 4.76 -36.29
N ASP A 235 -31.19 5.84 -36.41
CA ASP A 235 -29.99 5.89 -37.26
C ASP A 235 -28.74 6.25 -36.44
N LEU A 236 -28.00 5.23 -36.03
CA LEU A 236 -26.57 5.39 -35.76
C LEU A 236 -25.83 5.04 -37.06
N PRO A 237 -24.91 5.89 -37.57
CA PRO A 237 -24.13 5.55 -38.74
C PRO A 237 -23.30 4.28 -38.47
N GLU A 238 -23.33 3.33 -39.40
CA GLU A 238 -22.44 2.16 -39.38
C GLU A 238 -21.00 2.63 -39.15
N ALA A 239 -20.39 2.14 -38.08
CA ALA A 239 -19.00 2.46 -37.76
C ALA A 239 -18.08 2.02 -38.91
N CYS A 240 -17.37 2.99 -39.50
CA CYS A 240 -16.21 2.74 -40.37
C CYS A 240 -15.00 2.30 -39.56
#